data_AF-A0A2H9PVH6-F1
#
_entry.id   AF-A0A2H9PVH6-F1
#
_cell.length_a   1.000
_cell.length_b   1.000
_cell.length_c   1.000
_cell.angle_alpha   90.00
_cell.angle_beta   90.00
_cell.angle_gamma   90.00
#
_symmetry.space_group_name_H-M   'P 1'
#
loop_
_entity.id
_entity.type
_entity.pdbx_description
1 polymer ?
#
loop_
_entity_poly.entity_id
_entity_poly.type
_entity_poly.pdbx_seq_one_letter_code
_entity_poly.pdbx_strand_id
1 'polypeptide(L)'
;MSEVSNKTLATLLIAAIVVSLTGTLVSLNKIGTSQSIVTLMDGLTGRAVTEGTAQLEIEQLVQVNLSITTIDFGTGYVDPVYSNCSMNTITGGNNTCATLPGTHAGAGMVLENTGNVNINVTVQHTKNATSLLSETMESSTPEFKHAARDNETTGATFIIPVWTEINADNETLMIANLTPSETQDEFWYDILVNIPDDAFPGAKASTVTFTAYYCGAGPDC
;
A
#
# COMPACT_ATOMS: atom_id res chain seq x y z
N MET A 1 3.28 92.04 -45.95
CA MET A 1 3.79 90.70 -45.62
C MET A 1 5.29 90.82 -45.47
N SER A 2 5.79 90.80 -44.24
CA SER A 2 7.22 90.90 -43.97
C SER A 2 7.91 89.67 -44.56
N GLU A 3 8.82 89.88 -45.51
CA GLU A 3 9.67 88.83 -46.05
C GLU A 3 10.48 88.24 -44.90
N VAL A 4 10.17 86.99 -44.54
CA VAL A 4 10.95 86.24 -43.56
C VAL A 4 12.32 86.02 -44.16
N SER A 5 13.32 86.71 -43.62
CA SER A 5 14.71 86.58 -44.06
C SER A 5 15.12 85.10 -44.03
N ASN A 6 15.79 84.64 -45.09
CA ASN A 6 16.24 83.25 -45.23
C ASN A 6 17.12 82.79 -44.04
N LYS A 7 17.76 83.76 -43.36
CA LYS A 7 18.49 83.54 -42.11
C LYS A 7 17.59 83.12 -40.94
N THR A 8 16.37 83.65 -40.85
CA THR A 8 15.37 83.30 -39.82
C THR A 8 14.77 81.90 -40.06
N LEU A 9 14.61 81.51 -41.33
CA LEU A 9 14.17 80.16 -41.69
C LEU A 9 15.24 79.11 -41.34
N ALA A 10 16.51 79.40 -41.61
CA ALA A 10 17.63 78.51 -41.29
C ALA A 10 17.83 78.31 -39.78
N THR A 11 17.67 79.36 -38.96
CA THR A 11 17.82 79.26 -37.50
C THR A 11 16.71 78.44 -36.86
N LEU A 12 15.46 78.56 -37.34
CA LEU A 12 14.34 77.75 -36.87
C LEU A 12 14.52 76.27 -37.19
N LEU A 13 15.06 75.94 -38.37
CA LEU A 13 15.34 74.56 -38.75
C LEU A 13 16.39 73.92 -37.83
N ILE A 14 17.49 74.63 -37.58
CA ILE A 14 18.56 74.13 -36.69
C ILE A 14 18.03 73.96 -35.26
N ALA A 15 17.24 74.91 -34.76
CA ALA A 15 16.62 74.80 -33.45
C ALA A 15 15.69 73.58 -33.34
N ALA A 16 14.88 73.31 -34.37
CA ALA A 16 14.00 72.14 -34.41
C ALA A 16 14.78 70.81 -34.38
N ILE A 17 15.89 70.73 -35.12
CA ILE A 17 16.76 69.55 -35.15
C ILE A 17 17.41 69.32 -33.78
N VAL A 18 17.91 70.39 -33.14
CA VAL A 18 18.53 70.30 -31.81
C VAL A 18 17.52 69.86 -30.75
N VAL A 19 16.30 70.41 -30.77
CA VAL A 19 15.23 70.00 -29.84
C VAL A 19 14.82 68.54 -30.08
N SER A 20 14.74 68.12 -31.35
CA SER A 20 14.44 66.73 -31.70
C SER A 20 15.52 65.77 -31.18
N LEU A 21 16.79 66.03 -31.49
CA LEU A 21 17.93 65.21 -31.04
C LEU A 21 18.05 65.18 -29.51
N THR A 22 17.87 66.32 -28.85
CA THR A 22 17.93 66.41 -27.39
C THR A 22 16.77 65.65 -26.76
N GLY A 23 15.56 65.75 -27.32
CA GLY A 23 14.39 64.98 -26.88
C GLY A 23 14.61 63.47 -27.04
N THR A 24 15.21 63.03 -28.15
CA THR A 24 15.53 61.62 -28.37
C THR A 24 16.59 61.11 -27.39
N LEU A 25 17.67 61.86 -27.16
CA LEU A 25 18.73 61.47 -26.23
C LEU A 25 18.25 61.42 -24.77
N VAL A 26 17.38 62.34 -24.36
CA VAL A 26 16.76 62.31 -23.03
C VAL A 26 15.80 61.12 -22.89
N SER A 27 15.06 60.79 -23.94
CA SER A 27 14.18 59.61 -23.97
C SER A 27 14.99 58.30 -23.86
N LEU A 28 16.11 58.20 -24.58
CA LEU A 28 17.01 57.05 -24.54
C LEU A 28 17.77 56.93 -23.21
N ASN A 29 18.23 58.03 -22.62
CA ASN A 29 18.90 57.99 -21.32
C ASN A 29 17.95 57.61 -20.17
N LYS A 30 16.65 57.89 -20.28
CA LYS A 30 15.64 57.38 -19.33
C LYS A 30 15.40 55.86 -19.46
N ILE A 31 15.74 55.26 -20.60
CA ILE A 31 15.65 53.80 -20.82
C ILE A 31 16.91 53.09 -20.30
N GLY A 32 18.08 53.75 -20.31
CA GLY A 32 19.37 53.15 -19.95
C GLY A 32 19.64 53.00 -18.44
N THR A 33 18.91 53.70 -17.58
CA THR A 33 19.12 53.66 -16.12
C THR A 33 17.85 53.24 -15.39
N SER A 34 17.88 52.03 -14.85
CA SER A 34 17.01 51.47 -13.78
C SER A 34 15.96 50.45 -14.25
N GLN A 35 16.30 49.17 -14.05
CA GLN A 35 15.44 48.10 -13.50
C GLN A 35 14.05 47.81 -14.11
N SER A 36 13.64 48.47 -15.20
CA SER A 36 12.31 48.36 -15.80
C SER A 36 12.28 47.55 -17.10
N ILE A 37 13.34 46.78 -17.40
CA ILE A 37 13.36 45.91 -18.59
C ILE A 37 12.37 44.74 -18.41
N VAL A 38 12.17 44.27 -17.17
CA VAL A 38 11.22 43.18 -16.88
C VAL A 38 9.76 43.64 -17.02
N THR A 39 9.44 44.88 -16.64
CA THR A 39 8.08 45.45 -16.74
C THR A 39 7.73 45.97 -18.14
N LEU A 40 8.71 46.32 -18.99
CA LEU A 40 8.45 46.70 -20.39
C LEU A 40 8.19 45.50 -21.32
N MET A 41 8.59 44.28 -20.93
CA MET A 41 8.24 43.06 -21.67
C MET A 41 6.78 42.62 -21.50
N ASP A 42 6.04 43.23 -20.56
CA ASP A 42 4.62 42.97 -20.34
C ASP A 42 3.70 43.88 -21.17
N GLY A 43 4.26 44.93 -21.78
CA GLY A 43 3.53 45.87 -22.65
C GLY A 43 3.74 45.66 -24.16
N LEU A 44 4.51 44.65 -24.58
CA LEU A 44 4.66 44.33 -26.00
C LEU A 44 3.38 43.70 -26.54
N THR A 45 2.66 44.44 -27.38
CA THR A 45 1.58 43.88 -28.20
C THR A 45 2.19 42.84 -29.16
N GLY A 46 1.69 41.60 -29.12
CA GLY A 46 2.21 40.47 -29.92
C GLY A 46 2.76 39.28 -29.14
N ARG A 47 2.75 39.30 -27.80
CA ARG A 47 3.06 38.10 -26.98
C ARG A 47 1.85 37.16 -26.97
N ALA A 48 1.93 36.03 -27.66
CA ALA A 48 1.00 34.92 -27.51
C ALA A 48 1.48 34.00 -26.38
N VAL A 49 0.72 33.93 -25.29
CA VAL A 49 0.92 32.93 -24.25
C VAL A 49 -0.08 31.81 -24.53
N THR A 50 0.42 30.60 -24.77
CA THR A 50 -0.40 29.39 -24.94
C THR A 50 0.00 28.43 -23.83
N GLU A 51 -0.91 28.17 -22.92
CA GLU A 51 -0.71 27.20 -21.84
C GLU A 51 -1.24 25.84 -22.29
N GLY A 52 -0.50 24.79 -21.94
CA GLY A 52 -0.94 23.40 -22.07
C GLY A 52 -1.15 22.81 -20.69
N THR A 53 -2.18 22.00 -20.53
CA THR A 53 -2.43 21.23 -19.30
C THR A 53 -2.01 19.78 -19.50
N ALA A 54 -1.24 19.25 -18.57
CA ALA A 54 -1.03 17.81 -18.40
C ALA A 54 -1.91 17.33 -17.24
N GLN A 55 -2.71 16.29 -17.46
CA GLN A 55 -3.56 15.69 -16.44
C GLN A 55 -3.11 14.25 -16.19
N LEU A 56 -3.04 13.87 -14.91
CA LEU A 56 -2.71 12.54 -14.43
C LEU A 56 -3.70 12.19 -13.31
N GLU A 57 -4.32 11.02 -13.43
CA GLU A 57 -5.16 10.43 -12.39
C GLU A 57 -4.54 9.09 -11.99
N ILE A 58 -4.30 8.92 -10.69
CA ILE A 58 -3.80 7.66 -10.11
C ILE A 58 -4.93 7.09 -9.27
N GLU A 59 -5.43 5.93 -9.68
CA GLU A 59 -6.49 5.22 -8.95
C GLU A 59 -5.94 4.48 -7.74
N GLN A 60 -6.79 4.30 -6.72
CA GLN A 60 -6.48 3.45 -5.57
C GLN A 60 -6.77 1.99 -5.93
N LEU A 61 -5.82 1.11 -5.63
CA LEU A 61 -5.87 -0.32 -5.93
C LEU A 61 -5.63 -1.10 -4.63
N VAL A 62 -6.68 -1.78 -4.16
CA VAL A 62 -6.60 -2.81 -3.11
C VAL A 62 -6.42 -4.14 -3.80
N GLN A 63 -5.26 -4.76 -3.61
CA GLN A 63 -4.95 -6.06 -4.20
C GLN A 63 -4.07 -6.88 -3.25
N VAL A 64 -4.36 -8.17 -3.14
CA VAL A 64 -3.54 -9.11 -2.38
C VAL A 64 -3.18 -10.31 -3.23
N ASN A 65 -2.01 -10.86 -2.99
CA ASN A 65 -1.52 -12.10 -3.58
C ASN A 65 -1.35 -13.15 -2.48
N LEU A 66 -1.70 -14.42 -2.77
CA LEU A 66 -1.56 -15.54 -1.85
C LEU A 66 -0.65 -16.59 -2.49
N SER A 67 0.61 -16.62 -2.09
CA SER A 67 1.64 -17.46 -2.73
C SER A 67 1.54 -18.94 -2.34
N ILE A 68 1.08 -19.23 -1.12
CA ILE A 68 0.79 -20.58 -0.65
C ILE A 68 -0.71 -20.65 -0.37
N THR A 69 -1.44 -21.35 -1.24
CA THR A 69 -2.91 -21.40 -1.22
C THR A 69 -3.47 -22.63 -0.51
N THR A 70 -2.62 -23.59 -0.14
CA THR A 70 -3.03 -24.84 0.51
C THR A 70 -1.96 -25.27 1.51
N ILE A 71 -2.40 -25.51 2.75
CA ILE A 71 -1.61 -26.20 3.78
C ILE A 71 -2.13 -27.64 3.84
N ASP A 72 -1.25 -28.61 3.65
CA ASP A 72 -1.55 -30.03 3.79
C ASP A 72 -0.73 -30.61 4.93
N PHE A 73 -1.39 -30.98 6.02
CA PHE A 73 -0.74 -31.65 7.15
C PHE A 73 -0.43 -33.12 6.87
N GLY A 74 -0.97 -33.69 5.80
CA GLY A 74 -0.79 -35.09 5.41
C GLY A 74 -1.80 -36.04 6.05
N THR A 75 -1.48 -37.33 6.05
CA THR A 75 -2.36 -38.40 6.53
C THR A 75 -1.74 -39.18 7.68
N GLY A 76 -2.46 -39.29 8.80
CA GLY A 76 -2.00 -40.00 9.98
C GLY A 76 -3.00 -40.02 11.12
N TYR A 77 -2.49 -40.36 12.30
CA TYR A 77 -3.26 -40.53 13.53
C TYR A 77 -2.38 -40.25 14.76
N VAL A 78 -3.03 -40.04 15.90
CA VAL A 78 -2.37 -39.91 17.21
C VAL A 78 -1.71 -41.24 17.56
N ASP A 79 -0.42 -41.24 17.89
CA ASP A 79 0.23 -42.48 18.33
C ASP A 79 -0.45 -42.97 19.63
N PRO A 80 -0.82 -44.27 19.74
CA PRO A 80 -1.59 -44.81 20.86
C PRO A 80 -1.03 -44.59 22.26
N VAL A 81 0.25 -44.21 22.40
CA VAL A 81 0.85 -43.87 23.70
C VAL A 81 0.61 -42.43 24.16
N TYR A 82 0.01 -41.59 23.30
CA TYR A 82 -0.30 -40.19 23.58
C TYR A 82 -1.80 -39.91 23.48
N SER A 83 -2.24 -38.83 24.13
CA SER A 83 -3.64 -38.36 24.09
C SER A 83 -3.91 -37.39 22.94
N ASN A 84 -2.88 -36.87 22.28
CA ASN A 84 -3.01 -35.96 21.15
C ASN A 84 -1.79 -35.95 20.22
N CYS A 85 -2.01 -35.43 19.02
CA CYS A 85 -1.00 -35.14 18.00
C CYS A 85 -1.10 -33.66 17.62
N SER A 86 -0.03 -32.90 17.85
CA SER A 86 -0.01 -31.46 17.58
C SER A 86 0.92 -31.13 16.41
N MET A 87 0.42 -30.34 15.48
CA MET A 87 1.18 -29.82 14.35
C MET A 87 0.87 -28.36 14.13
N ASN A 88 1.83 -27.66 13.52
CA ASN A 88 1.63 -26.29 13.09
C ASN A 88 2.54 -25.96 11.91
N THR A 89 2.25 -24.85 11.25
CA THR A 89 2.99 -24.36 10.08
C THR A 89 4.29 -23.64 10.40
N ILE A 90 4.69 -23.54 11.68
CA ILE A 90 5.97 -22.94 12.10
C ILE A 90 7.03 -24.04 12.29
N THR A 91 6.68 -25.13 12.95
CA THR A 91 7.63 -26.20 13.33
C THR A 91 7.36 -27.54 12.63
N GLY A 92 6.24 -27.66 11.90
CA GLY A 92 5.92 -28.82 11.04
C GLY A 92 5.35 -30.05 11.74
N GLY A 93 5.41 -30.15 13.07
CA GLY A 93 4.84 -31.28 13.82
C GLY A 93 5.61 -31.61 15.09
N ASN A 94 5.01 -32.44 15.95
CA ASN A 94 5.68 -33.04 17.11
C ASN A 94 5.82 -34.57 16.93
N ASN A 95 6.59 -35.22 17.82
CA ASN A 95 6.81 -36.67 17.78
C ASN A 95 5.62 -37.50 18.33
N THR A 96 4.44 -36.90 18.56
CA THR A 96 3.27 -37.61 19.11
C THR A 96 2.31 -38.10 18.02
N CYS A 97 2.66 -37.85 16.76
CA CYS A 97 1.92 -38.27 15.57
C CYS A 97 2.57 -39.51 14.94
N ALA A 98 1.80 -40.56 14.65
CA ALA A 98 2.35 -41.77 14.03
C ALA A 98 2.78 -41.55 12.57
N THR A 99 2.14 -40.66 11.80
CA THR A 99 2.69 -40.11 10.52
C THR A 99 1.99 -38.82 10.06
N LEU A 100 2.61 -37.63 10.06
CA LEU A 100 2.04 -36.42 9.40
C LEU A 100 3.09 -35.37 8.95
N PRO A 101 3.62 -35.45 7.72
CA PRO A 101 4.44 -34.36 7.19
C PRO A 101 4.01 -34.05 5.75
N GLY A 102 2.75 -33.64 5.58
CA GLY A 102 2.24 -33.23 4.27
C GLY A 102 2.98 -32.00 3.71
N THR A 103 2.48 -31.46 2.60
CA THR A 103 3.11 -30.28 1.99
C THR A 103 2.82 -29.01 2.79
N HIS A 104 3.88 -28.25 3.09
CA HIS A 104 3.83 -27.02 3.91
C HIS A 104 3.50 -27.26 5.40
N ALA A 105 3.66 -28.49 5.90
CA ALA A 105 3.83 -28.72 7.34
C ALA A 105 5.17 -28.10 7.78
N GLY A 106 5.13 -26.85 8.27
CA GLY A 106 6.31 -26.04 8.59
C GLY A 106 6.52 -24.82 7.68
N ALA A 107 5.56 -24.52 6.81
CA ALA A 107 5.47 -23.24 6.11
C ALA A 107 4.02 -22.74 6.13
N GLY A 108 3.78 -21.54 6.64
CA GLY A 108 2.44 -20.93 6.66
C GLY A 108 1.94 -20.56 5.26
N MET A 109 0.74 -20.01 5.19
CA MET A 109 0.30 -19.27 4.01
C MET A 109 1.01 -17.92 3.97
N VAL A 110 1.30 -17.40 2.78
CA VAL A 110 1.97 -16.11 2.61
C VAL A 110 1.02 -15.17 1.87
N LEU A 111 0.66 -14.07 2.51
CA LEU A 111 -0.19 -13.04 1.93
C LEU A 111 0.61 -11.75 1.75
N GLU A 112 0.52 -11.18 0.56
CA GLU A 112 1.29 -10.02 0.11
C GLU A 112 0.33 -8.92 -0.40
N ASN A 113 0.52 -7.66 0.01
CA ASN A 113 -0.19 -6.51 -0.51
C ASN A 113 0.45 -6.02 -1.82
N THR A 114 -0.10 -6.47 -2.94
CA THR A 114 0.35 -6.08 -4.29
C THR A 114 -0.37 -4.84 -4.83
N GLY A 115 -1.18 -4.18 -3.98
CA GLY A 115 -1.89 -2.95 -4.30
C GLY A 115 -1.00 -1.70 -4.23
N ASN A 116 -1.63 -0.52 -4.23
CA ASN A 116 -0.93 0.77 -4.08
C ASN A 116 -1.42 1.59 -2.88
N VAL A 117 -2.20 0.99 -1.99
CA VAL A 117 -2.69 1.59 -0.75
C VAL A 117 -2.52 0.62 0.42
N ASN A 118 -2.54 1.17 1.63
CA ASN A 118 -2.51 0.37 2.85
C ASN A 118 -3.85 -0.35 3.05
N ILE A 119 -3.78 -1.59 3.55
CA ILE A 119 -4.95 -2.45 3.69
C ILE A 119 -5.06 -3.04 5.10
N ASN A 120 -6.29 -3.31 5.51
CA ASN A 120 -6.59 -4.19 6.63
C ASN A 120 -7.00 -5.55 6.09
N VAL A 121 -6.56 -6.62 6.74
CA VAL A 121 -6.86 -7.99 6.33
C VAL A 121 -7.68 -8.68 7.41
N THR A 122 -8.87 -9.13 7.04
CA THR A 122 -9.68 -10.03 7.85
C THR A 122 -9.55 -11.47 7.36
N VAL A 123 -9.75 -12.42 8.28
CA VAL A 123 -9.76 -13.85 7.99
C VAL A 123 -11.05 -14.49 8.47
N GLN A 124 -11.58 -15.43 7.69
CA GLN A 124 -12.71 -16.27 8.09
C GLN A 124 -12.44 -17.73 7.71
N HIS A 125 -12.84 -18.64 8.58
CA HIS A 125 -12.76 -20.08 8.35
C HIS A 125 -14.14 -20.67 8.21
N THR A 126 -14.26 -21.73 7.41
CA THR A 126 -15.52 -22.49 7.32
C THR A 126 -15.74 -23.43 8.51
N LYS A 127 -14.71 -23.70 9.33
CA LYS A 127 -14.77 -24.62 10.47
C LYS A 127 -13.96 -24.13 11.67
N ASN A 128 -14.39 -24.54 12.86
CA ASN A 128 -13.68 -24.37 14.11
C ASN A 128 -13.12 -25.74 14.58
N ALA A 129 -12.46 -25.79 15.73
CA ALA A 129 -11.86 -27.04 16.24
C ALA A 129 -12.87 -28.19 16.33
N THR A 130 -14.07 -27.92 16.86
CA THR A 130 -15.16 -28.89 16.97
C THR A 130 -15.59 -29.40 15.60
N SER A 131 -16.04 -28.52 14.70
CA SER A 131 -16.57 -28.95 13.41
C SER A 131 -15.52 -29.53 12.46
N LEU A 132 -14.23 -29.27 12.70
CA LEU A 132 -13.12 -29.87 11.96
C LEU A 132 -12.70 -31.24 12.51
N LEU A 133 -12.49 -31.37 13.83
CA LEU A 133 -11.78 -32.50 14.43
C LEU A 133 -12.67 -33.45 15.22
N SER A 134 -13.75 -32.98 15.85
CA SER A 134 -14.62 -33.84 16.67
C SER A 134 -16.06 -33.34 16.76
N GLU A 135 -17.03 -34.19 16.39
CA GLU A 135 -18.46 -33.91 16.57
C GLU A 135 -18.90 -34.06 18.04
N THR A 136 -18.12 -34.75 18.89
CA THR A 136 -18.44 -35.03 20.30
C THR A 136 -17.20 -34.99 21.18
N MET A 137 -17.12 -34.01 22.06
CA MET A 137 -15.98 -33.73 22.95
C MET A 137 -16.09 -34.56 24.23
N GLU A 138 -15.56 -35.79 24.26
CA GLU A 138 -15.67 -36.61 25.49
C GLU A 138 -14.37 -36.79 26.28
N SER A 139 -13.16 -36.67 25.69
CA SER A 139 -11.94 -36.92 26.47
C SER A 139 -10.79 -35.92 26.33
N SER A 140 -10.58 -35.31 25.17
CA SER A 140 -9.52 -34.31 24.99
C SER A 140 -9.96 -33.13 24.12
N THR A 141 -9.49 -31.92 24.44
CA THR A 141 -9.90 -30.70 23.74
C THR A 141 -9.12 -30.56 22.43
N PRO A 142 -9.77 -30.72 21.26
CA PRO A 142 -9.13 -30.44 19.98
C PRO A 142 -8.84 -28.95 19.90
N GLU A 143 -7.76 -28.60 19.19
CA GLU A 143 -7.43 -27.20 18.92
C GLU A 143 -7.31 -27.00 17.42
N PHE A 144 -7.89 -25.91 16.94
CA PHE A 144 -7.70 -25.43 15.58
C PHE A 144 -7.54 -23.92 15.66
N LYS A 145 -6.28 -23.49 15.57
CA LYS A 145 -5.85 -22.13 15.88
C LYS A 145 -5.16 -21.50 14.70
N HIS A 146 -5.17 -20.18 14.66
CA HIS A 146 -4.38 -19.39 13.72
C HIS A 146 -3.43 -18.43 14.45
N ALA A 147 -2.43 -17.95 13.73
CA ALA A 147 -1.58 -16.84 14.14
C ALA A 147 -1.10 -16.10 12.90
N ALA A 148 -0.73 -14.84 13.05
CA ALA A 148 -0.03 -14.08 12.03
C ALA A 148 1.37 -13.78 12.53
N ARG A 149 2.32 -13.86 11.63
CA ARG A 149 3.72 -13.69 11.95
C ARG A 149 4.38 -12.89 10.86
N ASP A 150 5.25 -11.98 11.27
CA ASP A 150 5.98 -11.15 10.33
C ASP A 150 6.84 -12.03 9.41
N ASN A 151 6.76 -11.78 8.10
CA ASN A 151 7.74 -12.33 7.16
C ASN A 151 8.86 -11.33 6.87
N GLU A 152 8.72 -10.11 7.34
CA GLU A 152 9.61 -9.03 7.00
C GLU A 152 10.15 -8.36 8.25
N THR A 153 10.98 -7.33 8.07
CA THR A 153 11.82 -6.87 9.17
C THR A 153 11.07 -5.93 10.13
N THR A 154 9.98 -5.28 9.70
CA THR A 154 9.32 -4.21 10.50
C THR A 154 7.94 -3.75 9.97
N GLY A 155 7.11 -4.59 9.37
CA GLY A 155 6.04 -4.08 8.50
C GLY A 155 4.66 -3.81 9.08
N ALA A 156 4.09 -4.80 9.74
CA ALA A 156 2.66 -4.82 10.00
C ALA A 156 2.35 -4.72 11.50
N THR A 157 1.21 -4.09 11.82
CA THR A 157 0.66 -4.16 13.18
C THR A 157 -0.19 -5.43 13.28
N PHE A 158 0.41 -6.47 13.84
CA PHE A 158 -0.24 -7.76 14.06
C PHE A 158 -1.26 -7.68 15.20
N ILE A 159 -2.53 -7.96 14.89
CA ILE A 159 -3.59 -8.06 15.91
C ILE A 159 -3.58 -9.45 16.56
N ILE A 160 -3.19 -10.48 15.80
CA ILE A 160 -3.15 -11.87 16.27
C ILE A 160 -1.72 -12.45 16.13
N PRO A 161 -0.74 -11.98 16.93
CA PRO A 161 0.64 -12.48 16.87
C PRO A 161 0.81 -13.83 17.60
N VAL A 162 -0.23 -14.32 18.28
CA VAL A 162 -0.21 -15.54 19.08
C VAL A 162 -1.34 -16.47 18.67
N TRP A 163 -1.14 -17.77 18.89
CA TRP A 163 -2.13 -18.80 18.58
C TRP A 163 -3.49 -18.49 19.21
N THR A 164 -4.47 -18.20 18.37
CA THR A 164 -5.84 -17.83 18.75
C THR A 164 -6.83 -18.81 18.14
N GLU A 165 -7.87 -19.14 18.90
CA GLU A 165 -8.91 -20.06 18.45
C GLU A 165 -9.64 -19.53 17.22
N ILE A 166 -9.83 -20.42 16.24
CA ILE A 166 -10.58 -20.10 15.04
C ILE A 166 -12.07 -20.08 15.36
N ASN A 167 -12.70 -18.93 15.17
CA ASN A 167 -14.15 -18.77 15.20
C ASN A 167 -14.71 -18.80 13.77
N ALA A 168 -15.43 -19.88 13.42
CA ALA A 168 -15.98 -20.05 12.08
C ALA A 168 -17.13 -19.07 11.76
N ASP A 169 -17.76 -18.50 12.78
CA ASP A 169 -18.96 -17.69 12.60
C ASP A 169 -18.65 -16.20 12.34
N ASN A 170 -17.40 -15.77 12.58
CA ASN A 170 -17.01 -14.36 12.53
C ASN A 170 -15.75 -14.14 11.70
N GLU A 171 -15.75 -13.05 10.92
CA GLU A 171 -14.51 -12.50 10.40
C GLU A 171 -13.67 -11.94 11.55
N THR A 172 -12.37 -12.22 11.53
CA THR A 172 -11.44 -11.72 12.54
C THR A 172 -10.40 -10.82 11.87
N LEU A 173 -10.21 -9.62 12.39
CA LEU A 173 -9.13 -8.72 11.94
C LEU A 173 -7.78 -9.34 12.30
N MET A 174 -6.97 -9.62 11.29
CA MET A 174 -5.67 -10.29 11.45
C MET A 174 -4.53 -9.28 11.51
N ILE A 175 -4.53 -8.37 10.53
CA ILE A 175 -3.51 -7.35 10.34
C ILE A 175 -4.20 -6.00 10.20
N ALA A 176 -3.72 -5.03 10.95
CA ALA A 176 -3.98 -3.62 10.69
C ALA A 176 -2.79 -3.04 9.91
N ASN A 177 -3.09 -2.31 8.84
CA ASN A 177 -2.12 -1.53 8.08
C ASN A 177 -0.99 -2.34 7.40
N LEU A 178 -1.35 -3.31 6.57
CA LEU A 178 -0.38 -3.93 5.66
C LEU A 178 -0.09 -2.95 4.51
N THR A 179 1.15 -2.50 4.41
CA THR A 179 1.53 -1.45 3.44
C THR A 179 1.88 -2.08 2.08
N PRO A 180 1.95 -1.33 0.97
CA PRO A 180 2.45 -1.84 -0.31
C PRO A 180 3.99 -1.66 -0.46
N SER A 181 4.72 -1.48 0.65
CA SER A 181 6.17 -1.34 0.61
C SER A 181 6.81 -2.72 0.65
N GLU A 182 7.75 -2.99 -0.24
CA GLU A 182 8.52 -4.26 -0.43
C GLU A 182 9.29 -4.81 0.78
N THR A 183 9.16 -4.18 1.95
CA THR A 183 9.76 -4.64 3.20
C THR A 183 8.73 -4.74 4.33
N GLN A 184 7.45 -4.48 4.00
CA GLN A 184 6.32 -4.33 4.92
C GLN A 184 4.96 -4.69 4.29
N ASP A 185 4.96 -5.46 3.20
CA ASP A 185 3.80 -5.85 2.41
C ASP A 185 3.44 -7.33 2.55
N GLU A 186 4.23 -8.13 3.26
CA GLU A 186 4.02 -9.57 3.38
C GLU A 186 3.91 -10.05 4.83
N PHE A 187 3.03 -11.04 5.08
CA PHE A 187 3.01 -11.77 6.34
C PHE A 187 2.69 -13.25 6.19
N TRP A 188 3.13 -14.04 7.17
CA TRP A 188 2.74 -15.44 7.31
C TRP A 188 1.42 -15.57 8.05
N TYR A 189 0.51 -16.31 7.47
CA TYR A 189 -0.67 -16.83 8.13
C TYR A 189 -0.45 -18.29 8.53
N ASP A 190 -0.32 -18.50 9.83
CA ASP A 190 0.05 -19.78 10.41
C ASP A 190 -1.17 -20.51 10.98
N ILE A 191 -1.17 -21.84 10.88
CA ILE A 191 -2.22 -22.73 11.40
C ILE A 191 -1.62 -23.73 12.38
N LEU A 192 -2.35 -23.99 13.46
CA LEU A 192 -2.07 -25.06 14.42
C LEU A 192 -3.28 -25.98 14.51
N VAL A 193 -3.00 -27.29 14.52
CA VAL A 193 -3.98 -28.36 14.68
C VAL A 193 -3.52 -29.25 15.84
N ASN A 194 -4.39 -29.47 16.83
CA ASN A 194 -4.19 -30.45 17.89
C ASN A 194 -5.28 -31.52 17.77
N ILE A 195 -4.90 -32.67 17.25
CA ILE A 195 -5.79 -33.81 16.98
C ILE A 195 -5.87 -34.66 18.24
N PRO A 196 -7.06 -34.84 18.84
CA PRO A 196 -7.25 -35.73 19.99
C PRO A 196 -7.21 -37.21 19.58
N ASP A 197 -6.88 -38.10 20.51
CA ASP A 197 -6.84 -39.56 20.29
C ASP A 197 -8.20 -40.17 19.94
N ASP A 198 -9.28 -39.50 20.34
CA ASP A 198 -10.67 -39.84 20.03
C ASP A 198 -11.22 -39.19 18.73
N ALA A 199 -10.37 -38.50 17.95
CA ALA A 199 -10.80 -37.86 16.71
C ALA A 199 -11.35 -38.87 15.70
N PHE A 200 -12.53 -38.57 15.12
CA PHE A 200 -13.15 -39.45 14.13
C PHE A 200 -12.32 -39.55 12.84
N PRO A 201 -12.14 -40.77 12.29
CA PRO A 201 -11.39 -40.96 11.05
C PRO A 201 -12.11 -40.30 9.87
N GLY A 202 -11.32 -39.84 8.89
CA GLY A 202 -11.83 -39.26 7.65
C GLY A 202 -11.04 -38.03 7.22
N ALA A 203 -11.27 -37.59 5.98
CA ALA A 203 -10.65 -36.39 5.45
C ALA A 203 -11.19 -35.15 6.18
N LYS A 204 -10.28 -34.33 6.72
CA LYS A 204 -10.61 -33.07 7.39
C LYS A 204 -10.09 -31.91 6.54
N ALA A 205 -10.96 -30.93 6.29
CA ALA A 205 -10.62 -29.74 5.53
C ALA A 205 -11.42 -28.55 6.06
N SER A 206 -10.75 -27.39 6.12
CA SER A 206 -11.33 -26.06 6.35
C SER A 206 -10.88 -25.16 5.20
N THR A 207 -11.74 -24.24 4.77
CA THR A 207 -11.38 -23.18 3.83
C THR A 207 -11.15 -21.91 4.62
N VAL A 208 -10.02 -21.25 4.39
CA VAL A 208 -9.75 -19.90 4.88
C VAL A 208 -10.00 -18.89 3.77
N THR A 209 -10.73 -17.82 4.08
CA THR A 209 -10.96 -16.69 3.20
C THR A 209 -10.27 -15.47 3.80
N PHE A 210 -9.42 -14.82 3.00
CA PHE A 210 -8.82 -13.54 3.34
C PHE A 210 -9.60 -12.44 2.64
N THR A 211 -9.99 -11.40 3.37
CA THR A 211 -10.60 -10.21 2.78
C THR A 211 -9.77 -8.98 3.10
N ALA A 212 -9.38 -8.25 2.06
CA ALA A 212 -8.60 -7.03 2.16
C ALA A 212 -9.50 -5.81 1.92
N TYR A 213 -9.34 -4.79 2.75
CA TYR A 213 -10.05 -3.52 2.62
C TYR A 213 -9.08 -2.36 2.77
N TYR A 214 -9.30 -1.29 2.01
CA TYR A 214 -8.57 -0.04 2.19
C TYR A 214 -8.76 0.46 3.63
N CYS A 215 -7.66 0.73 4.35
CA CYS A 215 -7.75 1.13 5.76
C CYS A 215 -8.08 2.63 5.95
N GLY A 216 -7.92 3.47 4.91
CA GLY A 216 -8.15 4.92 5.00
C GLY A 216 -6.87 5.74 5.18
N ALA A 217 -7.03 7.01 5.55
CA ALA A 217 -5.94 7.93 5.92
C ALA A 217 -6.14 8.36 7.39
N GLY A 218 -5.73 7.52 8.33
CA GLY A 218 -5.81 7.79 9.77
C GLY A 218 -4.77 6.94 10.52
N PRO A 219 -4.46 7.23 11.79
CA PRO A 219 -3.40 6.56 12.57
C PRO A 219 -3.76 5.13 13.04
N ASP A 220 -5.02 4.72 12.84
CA ASP A 220 -5.46 3.33 13.00
C ASP A 220 -5.36 2.55 11.66
N CYS A 221 -4.86 3.24 10.62
CA CYS A 221 -3.79 2.74 9.77
C CYS A 221 -2.44 3.15 10.40
#